data_AF-A0A976JKH2-F1
#
_entry.id   AF-A0A976JKH2-F1
#
_cell.length_a   1.000
_cell.length_b   1.000
_cell.length_c   1.000
_cell.angle_alpha   90.00
_cell.angle_beta   90.00
_cell.angle_gamma   90.00
#
_symmetry.space_group_name_H-M   'P 1'
#
loop_
_entity.id
_entity.type
_entity.pdbx_description
1 polymer ?
#
loop_
_entity_poly.entity_id
_entity_poly.type
_entity_poly.pdbx_seq_one_letter_code
_entity_poly.pdbx_strand_id
1 'polypeptide(L)'
;MFMAIAVEPSRHPEKRADYKVWYLEFSDLGDVVGIGVKTREEMVKDLFSHYRKTGKSNWRAFQKEKECSTPIELMDFISQNIHENTHFGNLPTLSEFQETLDCLKMNMELRAIA
;
A
#
# COMPACT_ATOMS: atom_id res chain seq x y z
N MET A 1 0.24 3.53 12.20
CA MET A 1 -0.73 3.21 11.11
C MET A 1 0.04 2.83 9.85
N PHE A 2 -0.53 2.04 8.94
CA PHE A 2 0.14 1.67 7.68
C PHE A 2 -0.63 2.22 6.46
N MET A 3 0.10 2.64 5.43
CA MET A 3 -0.46 3.02 4.14
C MET A 3 0.18 2.19 3.04
N ALA A 4 -0.60 1.35 2.37
CA ALA A 4 -0.20 0.70 1.13
C ALA A 4 -0.02 1.76 0.04
N ILE A 5 1.16 1.78 -0.55
CA ILE A 5 1.55 2.76 -1.58
C ILE A 5 1.79 2.11 -2.93
N ALA A 6 2.21 0.84 -2.98
CA ALA A 6 2.37 0.14 -4.24
C ALA A 6 2.24 -1.38 -4.08
N VAL A 7 1.96 -2.05 -5.20
CA VAL A 7 1.98 -3.52 -5.28
C VAL A 7 3.06 -3.98 -6.26
N GLU A 8 3.84 -4.96 -5.81
CA GLU A 8 4.79 -5.70 -6.63
C GLU A 8 4.18 -7.09 -6.94
N PRO A 9 3.64 -7.31 -8.15
CA PRO A 9 3.07 -8.60 -8.51
C PRO A 9 4.14 -9.69 -8.59
N SER A 10 3.72 -10.94 -8.40
CA SER A 10 4.61 -12.08 -8.60
C SER A 10 5.12 -12.14 -10.05
N ARG A 11 6.39 -12.51 -10.22
CA ARG A 11 7.01 -12.71 -11.54
C ARG A 11 6.40 -13.88 -12.31
N HIS A 12 5.69 -14.78 -11.62
CA HIS A 12 5.07 -15.95 -12.24
C HIS A 12 3.59 -15.70 -12.52
N PRO A 13 3.12 -15.85 -13.79
CA PRO A 13 1.73 -15.61 -14.19
C PRO A 13 0.69 -16.44 -13.43
N GLU A 14 1.09 -17.61 -12.91
CA GLU A 14 0.23 -18.55 -12.17
C GLU A 14 0.16 -18.24 -10.67
N LYS A 15 1.04 -17.37 -10.16
CA LYS A 15 1.13 -17.01 -8.74
C LYS A 15 0.68 -15.58 -8.49
N ARG A 16 -0.42 -15.16 -9.13
CA ARG A 16 -0.92 -13.77 -9.02
C ARG A 16 -1.26 -13.34 -7.59
N ALA A 17 -1.57 -14.30 -6.72
CA ALA A 17 -1.83 -14.05 -5.30
C ALA A 17 -0.56 -13.75 -4.49
N ASP A 18 0.63 -14.13 -4.97
CA ASP A 18 1.91 -13.98 -4.27
C ASP A 18 2.53 -12.59 -4.53
N TYR A 19 1.74 -11.53 -4.38
CA TYR A 19 2.23 -10.18 -4.52
C TYR A 19 2.76 -9.63 -3.20
N LYS A 20 3.63 -8.63 -3.29
CA LYS A 20 4.12 -7.86 -2.15
C LYS A 20 3.49 -6.47 -2.15
N VAL A 21 3.21 -5.98 -0.96
CA VAL A 21 2.69 -4.65 -0.70
C VAL A 21 3.81 -3.80 -0.13
N TRP A 22 4.14 -2.74 -0.85
CA TRP A 22 4.99 -1.67 -0.36
C TRP A 22 4.13 -0.71 0.47
N TYR A 23 4.63 -0.32 1.64
CA TYR A 23 3.86 0.49 2.58
C TYR A 23 4.71 1.55 3.27
N LEU A 24 4.04 2.62 3.69
CA LEU A 24 4.55 3.61 4.62
C LEU A 24 4.04 3.31 6.04
N GLU A 25 4.92 3.45 7.02
CA GLU A 25 4.59 3.38 8.43
C GLU A 25 4.48 4.79 9.00
N PHE A 26 3.38 5.05 9.70
CA PHE A 26 3.08 6.32 10.34
C PHE A 26 3.14 6.19 11.86
N SER A 27 3.78 7.16 12.50
CA SER A 27 3.72 7.37 13.95
C SER A 27 2.30 7.75 14.40
N ASP A 28 2.07 7.74 15.71
CA ASP A 28 0.81 8.21 16.29
C ASP A 28 0.57 9.71 16.06
N LEU A 29 1.62 10.47 15.71
CA LEU A 29 1.54 11.90 15.35
C LEU A 29 1.23 12.11 13.86
N GLY A 30 1.23 11.05 13.05
CA GLY A 30 0.98 11.13 11.60
C GLY A 30 2.23 11.38 10.76
N ASP A 31 3.42 11.29 11.34
CA ASP A 31 4.69 11.39 10.60
C ASP A 31 5.06 10.05 9.96
N VAL A 32 5.63 10.08 8.76
CA VAL A 32 6.21 8.88 8.13
C VAL A 32 7.50 8.52 8.85
N VAL A 33 7.52 7.35 9.51
CA VAL A 33 8.67 6.85 10.27
C VAL A 33 9.39 5.70 9.58
N GLY A 34 8.80 5.13 8.53
CA GLY A 34 9.40 4.02 7.81
C GLY A 34 8.74 3.72 6.47
N ILE A 35 9.49 3.04 5.62
CA ILE A 35 9.01 2.38 4.42
C ILE A 35 9.35 0.90 4.51
N GLY A 36 8.43 0.03 4.11
CA GLY A 36 8.62 -1.40 4.22
C GLY A 36 7.89 -2.17 3.14
N VAL A 37 8.12 -3.48 3.16
CA VAL A 37 7.50 -4.43 2.23
C VAL A 37 6.94 -5.60 3.04
N LYS A 38 5.69 -5.97 2.77
CA LYS A 38 5.04 -7.17 3.32
C LYS A 38 4.49 -8.02 2.19
N THR A 39 4.53 -9.33 2.35
CA THR A 39 3.71 -10.23 1.53
C THR A 39 2.22 -9.98 1.79
N ARG A 40 1.37 -10.39 0.86
CA ARG A 40 -0.08 -10.40 1.06
C ARG A 40 -0.46 -11.09 2.38
N GLU A 41 0.11 -12.27 2.66
CA GLU A 41 -0.19 -13.05 3.85
C GLU A 41 0.19 -12.30 5.14
N GLU A 42 1.35 -11.65 5.16
CA GLU A 42 1.80 -10.86 6.32
C GLU A 42 0.91 -9.63 6.55
N MET A 43 0.54 -8.94 5.48
CA MET A 43 -0.34 -7.76 5.56
C MET A 43 -1.74 -8.16 6.04
N VAL A 44 -2.31 -9.23 5.48
CA VAL A 44 -3.60 -9.77 5.91
C VAL A 44 -3.55 -10.20 7.37
N LYS A 45 -2.50 -10.92 7.79
CA LYS A 45 -2.33 -11.34 9.19
C LYS A 45 -2.28 -10.14 10.15
N ASP A 46 -1.58 -9.07 9.77
CA ASP A 46 -1.51 -7.83 10.54
C ASP A 46 -2.88 -7.14 10.65
N LEU A 47 -3.58 -7.01 9.52
CA LEU A 47 -4.92 -6.45 9.44
C LEU A 47 -5.90 -7.21 10.34
N PHE A 48 -5.93 -8.54 10.25
CA PHE A 48 -6.77 -9.40 11.09
C PHE A 48 -6.45 -9.24 12.59
N SER A 49 -5.16 -9.21 12.94
CA SER A 49 -4.69 -9.02 14.31
C SER A 49 -5.18 -7.69 14.89
N HIS A 50 -5.06 -6.61 14.13
CA HIS A 50 -5.47 -5.27 14.57
C HIS A 50 -6.99 -5.13 14.65
N TYR A 51 -7.70 -5.62 13.63
CA TYR A 51 -9.16 -5.57 13.57
C TYR A 51 -9.79 -6.32 14.74
N ARG A 52 -9.25 -7.51 15.09
CA ARG A 52 -9.72 -8.28 16.26
C ARG A 52 -9.57 -7.52 17.58
N LYS A 53 -8.56 -6.64 17.70
CA LYS A 53 -8.30 -5.87 18.93
C LYS A 53 -9.12 -4.58 19.02
N THR A 54 -9.37 -3.92 17.89
CA THR A 54 -9.86 -2.54 17.86
C THR A 54 -11.19 -2.35 17.13
N GLY A 55 -11.63 -3.36 16.37
CA GLY A 55 -12.78 -3.29 15.46
C GLY A 55 -12.56 -2.41 14.23
N LYS A 56 -11.33 -1.93 14.00
CA LYS A 56 -10.99 -1.02 12.90
C LYS A 56 -9.73 -1.46 12.16
N SER A 57 -9.65 -1.10 10.88
CA SER A 57 -8.43 -1.28 10.08
C SER A 57 -7.34 -0.29 10.48
N ASN A 58 -6.10 -0.78 10.62
CA ASN A 58 -4.88 0.03 10.72
C ASN A 58 -4.22 0.29 9.36
N TRP A 59 -4.83 -0.18 8.28
CA TRP A 59 -4.30 -0.11 6.92
C TRP A 59 -5.15 0.83 6.06
N ARG A 60 -4.48 1.64 5.25
CA ARG A 60 -5.10 2.48 4.22
C ARG A 60 -4.39 2.28 2.88
N ALA A 61 -5.09 2.51 1.77
CA ALA A 61 -4.52 2.44 0.42
C ALA A 61 -4.45 3.85 -0.18
N PHE A 62 -3.31 4.17 -0.81
CA PHE A 62 -3.13 5.37 -1.63
C PHE A 62 -3.50 5.06 -3.09
N GLN A 63 -4.78 5.20 -3.42
CA GLN A 63 -5.30 4.87 -4.74
C GLN A 63 -4.97 5.97 -5.75
N LYS A 64 -4.64 5.58 -6.99
CA LYS A 64 -4.52 6.50 -8.13
C LYS A 64 -5.81 7.29 -8.28
N GLU A 65 -5.66 8.53 -8.74
CA GLU A 65 -6.77 9.44 -9.08
C GLU A 65 -7.68 9.80 -7.90
N LYS A 66 -7.30 9.44 -6.66
CA LYS A 66 -7.99 9.84 -5.45
C LYS A 66 -7.14 10.78 -4.61
N GLU A 67 -7.76 11.85 -4.14
CA GLU A 67 -7.11 12.82 -3.26
C GLU A 67 -6.90 12.29 -1.83
N CYS A 68 -7.73 11.32 -1.41
CA CYS A 68 -7.72 10.78 -0.05
C CYS A 68 -7.45 9.28 -0.05
N SER A 69 -6.61 8.83 0.88
CA SER A 69 -6.41 7.40 1.14
C SER A 69 -7.71 6.74 1.64
N THR A 70 -7.95 5.49 1.27
CA THR A 70 -9.13 4.73 1.70
C THR A 70 -8.75 3.65 2.71
N PRO A 71 -9.57 3.35 3.73
CA PRO A 71 -9.34 2.19 4.58
C PRO A 71 -9.27 0.91 3.74
N ILE A 72 -8.41 -0.01 4.14
CA ILE A 72 -8.38 -1.37 3.57
C ILE A 72 -9.15 -2.25 4.55
N GLU A 73 -10.29 -2.78 4.11
CA GLU A 73 -11.22 -3.53 4.96
C GLU A 73 -10.96 -5.04 4.89
N LEU A 74 -11.29 -5.72 5.99
CA LEU A 74 -11.14 -7.18 6.06
C LEU A 74 -11.97 -7.89 4.98
N MET A 75 -13.15 -7.33 4.68
CA MET A 75 -14.07 -7.86 3.66
C MET A 75 -13.44 -7.84 2.26
N ASP A 76 -12.52 -6.92 1.99
CA ASP A 76 -11.84 -6.84 0.70
C ASP A 76 -11.05 -8.12 0.40
N PHE A 77 -10.59 -8.84 1.43
CA PHE A 77 -9.85 -10.11 1.29
C PHE A 77 -10.73 -11.37 1.42
N ILE A 78 -11.92 -11.26 2.02
CA ILE A 78 -12.83 -12.38 2.24
C ILE A 78 -13.80 -12.54 1.05
N SER A 79 -14.19 -11.45 0.40
CA SER A 79 -15.35 -11.42 -0.51
C SER A 79 -15.05 -11.48 -2.01
N GLN A 80 -13.79 -11.44 -2.45
CA GLN A 80 -13.48 -11.28 -3.88
C GLN A 80 -12.57 -12.37 -4.47
N ASN A 81 -12.84 -12.65 -5.74
CA ASN A 81 -12.19 -13.65 -6.58
C ASN A 81 -10.67 -13.63 -6.40
N ILE A 82 -10.10 -14.79 -6.08
CA ILE A 82 -8.65 -15.11 -6.02
C ILE A 82 -7.82 -14.69 -7.27
N HIS A 83 -8.44 -14.12 -8.30
CA HIS A 83 -7.84 -13.77 -9.59
C HIS A 83 -7.74 -12.26 -9.84
N GLU A 84 -8.39 -11.39 -9.04
CA GLU A 84 -8.34 -9.93 -9.22
C GLU A 84 -7.75 -9.24 -7.99
N ASN A 85 -6.74 -8.39 -8.22
CA ASN A 85 -6.03 -7.65 -7.17
C ASN A 85 -6.80 -6.36 -6.81
N THR A 86 -8.08 -6.51 -6.47
CA THR A 86 -9.00 -5.41 -6.17
C THR A 86 -8.97 -5.00 -4.69
N HIS A 87 -8.21 -5.72 -3.86
CA HIS A 87 -8.14 -5.54 -2.41
C HIS A 87 -7.72 -4.14 -1.95
N PHE A 88 -7.08 -3.39 -2.83
CA PHE A 88 -6.57 -2.05 -2.56
C PHE A 88 -7.11 -1.01 -3.54
N GLY A 89 -8.02 -1.37 -4.45
CA GLY A 89 -8.39 -0.59 -5.63
C GLY A 89 -7.22 -0.39 -6.61
N ASN A 90 -7.20 0.76 -7.29
CA ASN A 90 -6.16 1.10 -8.28
C ASN A 90 -4.90 1.65 -7.60
N LEU A 91 -4.12 0.80 -6.91
CA LEU A 91 -2.80 1.17 -6.40
C LEU A 91 -1.81 1.37 -7.57
N PRO A 92 -0.80 2.25 -7.45
CA PRO A 92 0.31 2.26 -8.38
C PRO A 92 1.15 1.00 -8.27
N THR A 93 1.72 0.61 -9.39
CA THR A 93 2.78 -0.38 -9.45
C THR A 93 4.05 0.21 -8.84
N LEU A 94 5.00 -0.65 -8.45
CA LEU A 94 6.28 -0.18 -7.93
C LEU A 94 7.03 0.73 -8.92
N SER A 95 6.93 0.46 -10.23
CA SER A 95 7.54 1.30 -11.27
C SER A 95 6.95 2.71 -11.29
N GLU A 96 5.63 2.82 -11.26
CA GLU A 96 4.93 4.12 -11.26
C GLU A 96 5.22 4.90 -9.97
N PHE A 97 5.32 4.21 -8.84
CA PHE A 97 5.73 4.85 -7.59
C PHE A 97 7.17 5.36 -7.65
N GLN A 98 8.09 4.59 -8.23
CA GLN A 98 9.48 5.02 -8.42
C GLN A 98 9.55 6.25 -9.33
N GLU A 99 8.82 6.27 -10.45
CA GLU A 99 8.73 7.45 -11.32
C GLU A 99 8.20 8.68 -10.58
N THR A 100 7.22 8.49 -9.69
CA THR A 100 6.68 9.58 -8.86
C THR A 100 7.73 10.11 -7.88
N LEU A 101 8.50 9.20 -7.24
CA LEU A 101 9.60 9.58 -6.35
C LEU A 101 10.71 10.31 -7.10
N ASP A 102 11.08 9.84 -8.29
CA ASP A 102 12.12 10.45 -9.11
C ASP A 102 11.69 11.86 -9.55
N CYS A 103 10.43 12.03 -9.97
CA CYS A 103 9.84 13.34 -10.27
C CYS A 103 9.84 14.27 -9.05
N LEU A 104 9.48 13.77 -7.86
CA LEU A 104 9.50 14.55 -6.62
C LEU A 104 10.92 14.98 -6.25
N LYS A 105 11.89 14.06 -6.35
CA LYS A 105 13.30 14.33 -6.07
C LYS A 105 13.87 15.37 -7.02
N MET A 106 13.61 15.25 -8.33
CA MET A 106 13.99 16.26 -9.32
C MET A 106 13.38 17.64 -9.02
N ASN A 107 12.10 17.69 -8.65
CA ASN A 107 11.43 18.95 -8.30
C ASN A 107 11.97 19.58 -7.01
N MET A 108 12.38 18.77 -6.02
CA MET A 108 13.03 19.26 -4.81
C MET A 108 14.45 19.75 -5.09
N GLU A 109 15.21 19.04 -5.92
CA GLU A 109 16.55 19.46 -6.36
C GLU A 109 16.50 20.79 -7.12
N LEU A 110 15.51 20.98 -8.01
CA LEU A 110 15.30 22.25 -8.72
C LEU A 110 14.98 23.42 -7.76
N ARG A 111 14.24 23.17 -6.66
CA ARG A 111 13.93 24.21 -5.66
C ARG A 111 15.09 24.55 -4.74
N ALA A 112 16.03 23.63 -4.52
CA ALA A 112 17.20 23.86 -3.67
C ALA A 112 18.28 24.74 -4.32
N ILE A 113 18.17 24.99 -5.63
CA ILE A 113 19.13 25.79 -6.42
C ILE A 113 18.63 27.25 -6.61
N ALA A 114 17.62 27.69 -5.83
CA ALA A 114 17.05 29.04 -5.88
C ALA A 114 17.37 29.87 -4.62
#